data_AF-A0A942L721-F1
#
_entry.id   AF-A0A942L721-F1
#
_cell.length_a   1.000
_cell.length_b   1.000
_cell.length_c   1.000
_cell.angle_alpha   90.00
_cell.angle_beta   90.00
_cell.angle_gamma   90.00
#
_symmetry.space_group_name_H-M   'P 1'
#
loop_
_entity.id
_entity.type
_entity.pdbx_description
1 polymer ?
#
loop_
_entity_poly.entity_id
_entity_poly.type
_entity_poly.pdbx_seq_one_letter_code
_entity_poly.pdbx_strand_id
1 'polypeptide(L)'
;MGKLKSFIKFVGTFDELSFYKSADGYLVRSKGGIAKERILRDPQFIRTRENMNEFTSCASSGQFIRRALGPLLHQSKDAKLSSRMLQRLYLIKNCDSINTRGLRTVHQGLQHPIGKALLMGFDFNQQAPLGAVLKQQATLDTETGAVTLPDFIPAAQLSIPEGATHVTFCSVFLRLN
;
A
#
# COMPACT_ATOMS: atom_id res chain seq x y z
N MET A 1 29.07 14.32 13.12
CA MET A 1 28.68 14.59 11.71
C MET A 1 29.42 15.82 11.23
N GLY A 2 29.91 15.81 9.99
CA GLY A 2 30.55 16.99 9.39
C GLY A 2 29.50 18.01 8.96
N LYS A 3 29.80 19.31 9.11
CA LYS A 3 28.98 20.41 8.57
C LYS A 3 29.67 20.96 7.31
N LEU A 4 28.93 21.12 6.21
CA LEU A 4 29.44 21.79 5.01
C LEU A 4 29.36 23.30 5.23
N LYS A 5 30.52 23.93 5.50
CA LYS A 5 30.65 25.39 5.49
C LYS A 5 31.15 25.85 4.13
N SER A 6 30.23 26.11 3.20
CA SER A 6 30.53 26.65 1.88
C SER A 6 29.37 27.49 1.36
N PHE A 7 29.64 28.45 0.48
CA PHE A 7 28.59 29.17 -0.27
C PHE A 7 27.93 28.26 -1.32
N ILE A 8 28.62 27.20 -1.74
CA ILE A 8 28.10 26.17 -2.65
C ILE A 8 27.23 25.21 -1.85
N LYS A 9 25.95 25.13 -2.22
CA LYS A 9 24.97 24.23 -1.64
C LYS A 9 24.87 22.97 -2.49
N PHE A 10 25.43 21.87 -1.98
CA PHE A 10 25.41 20.58 -2.67
C PHE A 10 24.51 19.59 -1.90
N VAL A 11 23.62 18.90 -2.62
CA VAL A 11 22.77 17.82 -2.10
C VAL A 11 22.92 16.66 -3.05
N GLY A 12 23.39 15.51 -2.54
CA GLY A 12 23.73 14.37 -3.36
C GLY A 12 24.86 13.54 -2.78
N THR A 13 25.26 12.50 -3.50
CA THR A 13 26.41 11.66 -3.11
C THR A 13 27.56 11.98 -4.05
N PHE A 14 28.73 12.26 -3.49
CA PHE A 14 29.98 12.42 -4.21
C PHE A 14 30.99 11.45 -3.59
N ASP A 15 31.36 10.42 -4.35
CA ASP A 15 32.24 9.35 -3.90
C ASP A 15 31.78 8.71 -2.57
N GLU A 16 32.65 8.66 -1.56
CA GLU A 16 32.34 8.14 -0.23
C GLU A 16 31.63 9.15 0.69
N LEU A 17 31.19 10.30 0.17
CA LEU A 17 30.52 11.35 0.95
C LEU A 17 29.08 11.57 0.47
N SER A 18 28.17 11.67 1.43
CA SER A 18 26.75 11.94 1.21
C SER A 18 26.38 13.28 1.86
N PHE A 19 25.91 14.21 1.03
CA PHE A 19 25.59 15.59 1.36
C PHE A 19 24.07 15.76 1.38
N TYR A 20 23.53 16.27 2.47
CA TYR A 20 22.09 16.43 2.63
C TYR A 20 21.75 17.63 3.52
N LYS A 21 20.51 18.13 3.39
CA LYS A 21 20.00 19.23 4.19
C LYS A 21 19.25 18.67 5.41
N SER A 22 19.61 19.15 6.59
CA SER A 22 18.90 18.89 7.86
C SER A 22 18.38 20.22 8.44
N ALA A 23 17.66 20.15 9.56
CA ALA A 23 17.28 21.33 10.34
C ALA A 23 18.52 22.16 10.77
N ASP A 24 19.64 21.49 11.04
CA ASP A 24 20.91 22.12 11.44
C ASP A 24 21.77 22.65 10.28
N GLY A 25 21.23 22.69 9.06
CA GLY A 25 21.93 23.14 7.85
C GLY A 25 22.43 22.01 6.94
N TYR A 26 23.46 22.30 6.14
CA TYR A 26 24.05 21.34 5.19
C TYR A 26 25.04 20.42 5.92
N LEU A 27 24.74 19.13 5.91
CA LEU A 27 25.51 18.10 6.60
C LEU A 27 26.20 17.17 5.62
N VAL A 28 27.35 16.65 6.03
CA VAL A 28 28.16 15.66 5.33
C VAL A 28 28.36 14.45 6.23
N ARG A 29 28.14 13.27 5.65
CA ARG A 29 28.49 11.99 6.26
C ARG A 29 29.27 11.15 5.26
N SER A 30 30.15 10.28 5.74
CA SER A 30 30.65 9.19 4.92
C SER A 30 29.50 8.26 4.55
N LYS A 31 29.63 7.59 3.42
CA LYS A 31 28.71 6.58 2.93
C LYS A 31 28.76 5.39 3.89
N GLY A 32 27.88 5.42 4.88
CA GLY A 32 27.68 4.31 5.80
C GLY A 32 26.82 3.21 5.17
N GLY A 33 26.96 1.99 5.68
CA GLY A 33 26.18 0.84 5.25
C GLY A 33 27.03 -0.30 4.73
N ILE A 34 26.39 -1.44 4.49
CA ILE A 34 27.05 -2.64 3.97
C ILE A 34 27.02 -2.57 2.43
N ALA A 35 28.12 -2.94 1.78
CA ALA A 35 28.21 -3.00 0.33
C ALA A 35 27.11 -3.89 -0.27
N LYS A 36 26.54 -3.47 -1.41
CA LYS A 36 25.45 -4.21 -2.08
C LYS A 36 25.86 -5.64 -2.40
N GLU A 37 27.08 -5.82 -2.90
CA GLU A 37 27.67 -7.12 -3.26
C GLU A 37 27.72 -8.04 -2.05
N ARG A 38 28.02 -7.49 -0.87
CA ARG A 38 28.00 -8.24 0.39
C ARG A 38 26.58 -8.65 0.75
N ILE A 39 25.59 -7.74 0.69
CA ILE A 39 24.18 -8.10 0.94
C ILE A 39 23.70 -9.21 -0.01
N LEU A 40 24.16 -9.19 -1.27
CA LEU A 40 23.78 -10.17 -2.29
C LEU A 40 24.43 -11.55 -2.10
N ARG A 41 25.68 -11.61 -1.62
CA ARG A 41 26.47 -12.86 -1.59
C ARG A 41 26.66 -13.45 -0.21
N ASP A 42 26.75 -12.64 0.83
CA ASP A 42 27.08 -13.09 2.18
C ASP A 42 25.90 -13.88 2.78
N PRO A 43 26.13 -15.11 3.30
CA PRO A 43 25.09 -15.94 3.91
C PRO A 43 24.35 -15.26 5.06
N GLN A 44 24.99 -14.36 5.81
CA GLN A 44 24.36 -13.65 6.93
C GLN A 44 23.17 -12.77 6.48
N PHE A 45 23.14 -12.37 5.21
CA PHE A 45 22.09 -11.52 4.65
C PHE A 45 20.96 -12.30 3.96
N ILE A 46 20.89 -13.64 4.11
CA ILE A 46 19.84 -14.44 3.47
C ILE A 46 18.42 -13.93 3.81
N ARG A 47 18.15 -13.63 5.08
CA ARG A 47 16.86 -13.07 5.53
C ARG A 47 16.58 -11.69 4.97
N THR A 48 17.61 -10.88 4.75
CA THR A 48 17.48 -9.57 4.12
C THR A 48 17.03 -9.72 2.67
N ARG A 49 17.66 -10.64 1.92
CA ARG A 49 17.30 -10.93 0.52
C ARG A 49 15.89 -11.51 0.40
N GLU A 50 15.52 -12.44 1.27
CA GLU A 50 14.16 -12.98 1.33
C GLU A 50 13.12 -11.87 1.52
N ASN A 51 13.32 -11.00 2.52
CA ASN A 51 12.41 -9.90 2.80
C ASN A 51 12.36 -8.90 1.63
N MET A 52 13.50 -8.60 0.98
CA MET A 52 13.56 -7.71 -0.18
C MET A 52 12.74 -8.24 -1.36
N ASN A 53 12.85 -9.54 -1.65
CA ASN A 53 12.11 -10.17 -2.73
C ASN A 53 10.60 -10.14 -2.45
N GLU A 54 10.21 -10.56 -1.26
CA GLU A 54 8.81 -10.55 -0.80
C GLU A 54 8.20 -9.14 -0.78
N PHE A 55 8.98 -8.13 -0.36
CA PHE A 55 8.55 -6.73 -0.38
C PHE A 55 8.32 -6.22 -1.80
N THR A 56 9.23 -6.52 -2.72
CA THR A 56 9.12 -6.12 -4.14
C THR A 56 7.90 -6.75 -4.79
N SER A 57 7.66 -8.04 -4.52
CA SER A 57 6.46 -8.75 -4.95
C SER A 57 5.17 -8.08 -4.44
N CYS A 58 5.10 -7.77 -3.13
CA CYS A 58 3.94 -7.08 -2.56
C CYS A 58 3.74 -5.66 -3.14
N ALA A 59 4.81 -4.91 -3.35
CA ALA A 59 4.76 -3.57 -3.90
C ALA A 59 4.18 -3.58 -5.33
N SER A 60 4.63 -4.54 -6.15
CA SER A 60 4.13 -4.76 -7.52
C SER A 60 2.66 -5.17 -7.52
N SER A 61 2.24 -6.11 -6.65
CA SER A 61 0.82 -6.47 -6.50
C SER A 61 -0.04 -5.28 -6.07
N GLY A 62 0.47 -4.45 -5.16
CA GLY A 62 -0.21 -3.23 -4.74
C GLY A 62 -0.36 -2.22 -5.87
N GLN A 63 0.68 -2.03 -6.67
CA GLN A 63 0.61 -1.18 -7.86
C GLN A 63 -0.41 -1.71 -8.86
N PHE A 64 -0.44 -3.02 -9.10
CA PHE A 64 -1.39 -3.65 -10.02
C PHE A 64 -2.84 -3.38 -9.61
N ILE A 65 -3.19 -3.64 -8.34
CA ILE A 65 -4.54 -3.41 -7.83
C ILE A 65 -4.90 -1.91 -7.90
N ARG A 66 -4.00 -0.99 -7.51
CA ARG A 66 -4.28 0.47 -7.61
C ARG A 66 -4.46 0.93 -9.05
N ARG A 67 -3.73 0.35 -10.00
CA ARG A 67 -3.93 0.62 -11.43
C ARG A 67 -5.29 0.12 -11.91
N ALA A 68 -5.68 -1.10 -11.54
CA ALA A 68 -6.99 -1.65 -11.88
C ALA A 68 -8.15 -0.82 -11.30
N LEU A 69 -7.98 -0.23 -10.11
CA LEU A 69 -8.96 0.62 -9.45
C LEU A 69 -8.84 2.11 -9.78
N GLY A 70 -7.93 2.50 -10.69
CA GLY A 70 -7.59 3.89 -10.98
C GLY A 70 -8.79 4.85 -11.16
N PRO A 71 -9.83 4.48 -11.94
CA PRO A 71 -11.01 5.32 -12.12
C PRO A 71 -11.74 5.67 -10.81
N LEU A 72 -11.86 4.73 -9.86
CA LEU A 72 -12.48 4.96 -8.56
C LEU A 72 -11.56 5.75 -7.61
N LEU A 73 -10.25 5.45 -7.64
CA LEU A 73 -9.29 6.08 -6.75
C LEU A 73 -9.04 7.55 -7.07
N HIS A 74 -9.31 8.00 -8.30
CA HIS A 74 -9.19 9.41 -8.67
C HIS A 74 -10.07 10.31 -7.79
N GLN A 75 -11.23 9.81 -7.37
CA GLN A 75 -12.18 10.52 -6.50
C GLN A 75 -11.91 10.31 -5.01
N SER A 76 -11.05 9.35 -4.64
CA SER A 76 -10.77 8.95 -3.25
C SER A 76 -9.29 9.11 -2.92
N LYS A 77 -8.83 10.36 -2.77
CA LYS A 77 -7.42 10.66 -2.53
C LYS A 77 -7.02 10.36 -1.08
N ASP A 78 -6.02 9.51 -0.91
CA ASP A 78 -5.33 9.27 0.36
C ASP A 78 -3.82 9.16 0.11
N ALA A 79 -3.05 10.09 0.72
CA ALA A 79 -1.59 10.13 0.60
C ALA A 79 -0.90 8.88 1.15
N LYS A 80 -1.54 8.16 2.09
CA LYS A 80 -1.00 6.94 2.73
C LYS A 80 -1.54 5.65 2.13
N LEU A 81 -2.38 5.72 1.10
CA LEU A 81 -3.00 4.55 0.48
C LEU A 81 -1.96 3.48 0.10
N SER A 82 -0.90 3.89 -0.60
CA SER A 82 0.16 2.97 -1.05
C SER A 82 0.83 2.23 0.10
N SER A 83 1.16 2.92 1.20
CA SER A 83 1.79 2.30 2.37
C SER A 83 0.85 1.37 3.14
N ARG A 84 -0.42 1.78 3.34
CA ARG A 84 -1.41 0.96 4.06
C ARG A 84 -1.74 -0.30 3.30
N MET A 85 -1.90 -0.16 1.99
CA MET A 85 -2.12 -1.29 1.11
C MET A 85 -0.94 -2.25 1.12
N LEU A 86 0.29 -1.73 1.04
CA LEU A 86 1.50 -2.55 1.13
C LEU A 86 1.56 -3.33 2.44
N GLN A 87 1.22 -2.71 3.57
CA GLN A 87 1.13 -3.39 4.88
C GLN A 87 0.10 -4.52 4.85
N ARG A 88 -1.10 -4.29 4.30
CA ARG A 88 -2.12 -5.35 4.15
C ARG A 88 -1.65 -6.49 3.27
N LEU A 89 -1.06 -6.18 2.12
CA LEU A 89 -0.53 -7.19 1.20
C LEU A 89 0.61 -8.00 1.81
N TYR A 90 1.41 -7.39 2.68
CA TYR A 90 2.46 -8.10 3.42
C TYR A 90 1.87 -9.13 4.41
N LEU A 91 0.77 -8.79 5.09
CA LEU A 91 0.02 -9.73 5.92
C LEU A 91 -0.57 -10.87 5.08
N ILE A 92 -1.17 -10.55 3.94
CA ILE A 92 -1.76 -11.53 3.02
C ILE A 92 -0.71 -12.49 2.50
N LYS A 93 0.45 -11.98 2.04
CA LYS A 93 1.59 -12.80 1.61
C LYS A 93 2.05 -13.76 2.70
N ASN A 94 1.93 -13.41 3.98
CA ASN A 94 2.30 -14.33 5.07
C ASN A 94 1.35 -15.53 5.19
N CYS A 95 0.15 -15.48 4.59
CA CYS A 95 -0.77 -16.61 4.47
C CYS A 95 -0.43 -17.57 3.31
N ASP A 96 0.58 -17.26 2.49
CA ASP A 96 1.08 -18.19 1.47
C ASP A 96 1.76 -19.39 2.14
N SER A 97 1.08 -20.54 2.08
CA SER A 97 1.55 -21.82 2.63
C SER A 97 2.20 -22.72 1.58
N ILE A 98 2.29 -22.28 0.32
CA ILE A 98 2.80 -23.08 -0.80
C ILE A 98 4.27 -22.74 -1.03
N ASN A 99 4.60 -21.46 -1.07
CA ASN A 99 5.97 -21.01 -1.33
C ASN A 99 6.79 -20.89 -0.05
N THR A 100 8.09 -21.17 -0.17
CA THR A 100 9.05 -20.95 0.91
C THR A 100 9.27 -19.46 1.18
N ARG A 101 9.78 -19.15 2.39
CA ARG A 101 10.14 -17.79 2.77
C ARG A 101 11.11 -17.18 1.74
N GLY A 102 10.88 -15.92 1.40
CA GLY A 102 11.60 -15.22 0.34
C GLY A 102 10.94 -15.34 -1.03
N LEU A 103 10.07 -16.33 -1.24
CA LEU A 103 9.36 -16.57 -2.50
C LEU A 103 7.83 -16.47 -2.35
N ARG A 104 7.34 -16.17 -1.15
CA ARG A 104 5.91 -16.02 -0.90
C ARG A 104 5.31 -14.86 -1.70
N THR A 105 4.08 -15.06 -2.17
CA THR A 105 3.37 -14.13 -3.04
C THR A 105 2.02 -13.74 -2.45
N VAL A 106 1.54 -12.56 -2.82
CA VAL A 106 0.19 -12.10 -2.48
C VAL A 106 -0.85 -13.04 -3.10
N HIS A 107 -0.66 -13.45 -4.36
CA HIS A 107 -1.61 -14.31 -5.07
C HIS A 107 -1.87 -15.61 -4.31
N GLN A 108 -0.82 -16.34 -3.90
CA GLN A 108 -1.03 -17.56 -3.10
C GLN A 108 -1.60 -17.26 -1.71
N GLY A 109 -1.19 -16.16 -1.09
CA GLY A 109 -1.80 -15.68 0.14
C GLY A 109 -3.31 -15.44 0.02
N LEU A 110 -3.78 -14.94 -1.12
CA LEU A 110 -5.20 -14.73 -1.42
C LEU A 110 -5.96 -16.02 -1.71
N GLN A 111 -5.31 -17.15 -1.98
CA GLN A 111 -6.00 -18.44 -2.07
C GLN A 111 -6.42 -18.94 -0.68
N HIS A 112 -5.71 -18.51 0.37
CA HIS A 112 -6.04 -18.87 1.75
C HIS A 112 -7.24 -18.06 2.29
N PRO A 113 -8.23 -18.67 2.97
CA PRO A 113 -9.41 -17.97 3.50
C PRO A 113 -9.07 -16.76 4.40
N ILE A 114 -8.09 -16.92 5.30
CA ILE A 114 -7.58 -15.83 6.15
C ILE A 114 -7.01 -14.67 5.30
N GLY A 115 -6.29 -14.99 4.22
CA GLY A 115 -5.73 -13.98 3.33
C GLY A 115 -6.81 -13.18 2.60
N LYS A 116 -7.87 -13.84 2.12
CA LYS A 116 -9.04 -13.14 1.55
C LYS A 116 -9.70 -12.21 2.57
N ALA A 117 -9.86 -12.68 3.81
CA ALA A 117 -10.48 -11.89 4.87
C ALA A 117 -9.70 -10.62 5.22
N LEU A 118 -8.39 -10.59 5.03
CA LEU A 118 -7.56 -9.40 5.28
C LEU A 118 -7.79 -8.24 4.30
N LEU A 119 -8.41 -8.49 3.14
CA LEU A 119 -8.83 -7.42 2.22
C LEU A 119 -10.22 -6.86 2.56
N MET A 120 -11.03 -7.62 3.29
CA MET A 120 -12.37 -7.17 3.68
C MET A 120 -12.26 -5.96 4.62
N GLY A 121 -13.03 -4.91 4.32
CA GLY A 121 -13.01 -3.67 5.10
C GLY A 121 -11.75 -2.80 4.89
N PHE A 122 -10.97 -3.02 3.83
CA PHE A 122 -9.91 -2.08 3.49
C PHE A 122 -10.49 -0.78 2.90
N ASP A 123 -10.45 0.29 3.70
CA ASP A 123 -10.82 1.62 3.22
C ASP A 123 -9.73 2.23 2.35
N PHE A 124 -10.09 2.67 1.14
CA PHE A 124 -9.19 3.39 0.24
C PHE A 124 -8.98 4.85 0.63
N ASN A 125 -9.90 5.43 1.41
CA ASN A 125 -9.80 6.77 1.97
C ASN A 125 -10.00 6.74 3.50
N GLN A 126 -8.95 6.97 4.28
CA GLN A 126 -9.08 7.00 5.75
C GLN A 126 -9.84 8.20 6.30
N GLN A 127 -9.98 9.28 5.53
CA GLN A 127 -10.72 10.47 5.95
C GLN A 127 -12.23 10.29 5.78
N ALA A 128 -12.64 9.36 4.92
CA ALA A 128 -14.03 8.99 4.73
C ALA A 128 -14.15 7.45 4.59
N PRO A 129 -13.99 6.70 5.69
CA PRO A 129 -14.21 5.25 5.69
C PRO A 129 -15.62 4.92 5.20
N LEU A 130 -15.79 3.84 4.44
CA LEU A 130 -17.08 3.51 3.84
C LEU A 130 -18.17 3.35 4.90
N GLY A 131 -17.87 2.68 6.02
CA GLY A 131 -18.84 2.50 7.11
C GLY A 131 -19.21 3.78 7.86
N ALA A 132 -18.43 4.86 7.72
CA ALA A 132 -18.78 6.18 8.26
C ALA A 132 -19.71 6.97 7.32
N VAL A 133 -19.57 6.75 6.01
CA VAL A 133 -20.37 7.42 4.98
C VAL A 133 -21.67 6.67 4.71
N LEU A 134 -21.59 5.35 4.52
CA LEU A 134 -22.69 4.44 4.22
C LEU A 134 -22.91 3.50 5.40
N LYS A 135 -23.97 3.75 6.17
CA LYS A 135 -24.37 2.98 7.36
C LYS A 135 -25.26 1.78 6.98
N GLN A 136 -24.99 1.15 5.84
CA GLN A 136 -25.72 0.01 5.31
C GLN A 136 -24.73 -1.01 4.77
N GLN A 137 -25.01 -2.30 4.97
CA GLN A 137 -24.19 -3.37 4.41
C GLN A 137 -24.60 -3.63 2.96
N ALA A 138 -23.62 -3.70 2.07
CA ALA A 138 -23.81 -4.12 0.69
C ALA A 138 -23.59 -5.63 0.57
N THR A 139 -24.38 -6.30 -0.26
CA THR A 139 -24.16 -7.69 -0.65
C THR A 139 -23.53 -7.73 -2.03
N LEU A 140 -22.61 -8.68 -2.24
CA LEU A 140 -21.95 -8.91 -3.53
C LEU A 140 -22.32 -10.30 -4.03
N ASP A 141 -22.91 -10.38 -5.20
CA ASP A 141 -22.96 -11.61 -5.98
C ASP A 141 -21.59 -11.83 -6.63
N THR A 142 -20.89 -12.89 -6.22
CA THR A 142 -19.54 -13.20 -6.71
C THR A 142 -19.51 -13.78 -8.11
N GLU A 143 -20.64 -14.27 -8.63
CA GLU A 143 -20.75 -14.80 -10.00
C GLU A 143 -20.97 -13.68 -11.01
N THR A 144 -21.92 -12.78 -10.72
CA THR A 144 -22.27 -11.68 -11.62
C THR A 144 -21.49 -10.39 -11.35
N GLY A 145 -20.92 -10.24 -10.16
CA GLY A 145 -20.31 -9.01 -9.68
C GLY A 145 -21.33 -7.95 -9.25
N ALA A 146 -22.63 -8.28 -9.20
CA ALA A 146 -23.67 -7.35 -8.81
C ALA A 146 -23.56 -6.97 -7.32
N VAL A 147 -23.55 -5.67 -7.04
CA VAL A 147 -23.58 -5.13 -5.67
C VAL A 147 -24.99 -4.65 -5.37
N THR A 148 -25.61 -5.21 -4.33
CA THR A 148 -26.98 -4.88 -3.93
C THR A 148 -26.98 -4.18 -2.58
N LEU A 149 -27.76 -3.09 -2.49
CA LEU A 149 -28.06 -2.38 -1.25
C LEU A 149 -29.55 -2.58 -0.95
N PRO A 150 -29.91 -3.55 -0.09
CA PRO A 150 -31.31 -3.82 0.23
C PRO A 150 -31.92 -2.63 0.99
N ASP A 151 -33.15 -2.26 0.64
CA ASP A 151 -33.97 -1.24 1.32
C ASP A 151 -33.19 0.03 1.69
N PHE A 152 -32.49 0.59 0.68
CA PHE A 152 -31.63 1.73 0.88
C PHE A 152 -32.44 3.02 1.12
N ILE A 153 -32.30 3.60 2.31
CA ILE A 153 -32.95 4.85 2.73
C ILE A 153 -31.86 5.93 2.91
N PRO A 154 -31.62 6.79 1.90
CA PRO A 154 -30.55 7.78 1.94
C PRO A 154 -30.54 8.66 3.19
N ALA A 155 -31.71 9.14 3.62
CA ALA A 155 -31.84 10.05 4.76
C ALA A 155 -31.38 9.45 6.11
N ALA A 156 -31.47 8.13 6.27
CA ALA A 156 -31.07 7.44 7.50
C ALA A 156 -29.69 6.78 7.39
N GLN A 157 -29.33 6.34 6.18
CA GLN A 157 -28.18 5.45 5.97
C GLN A 157 -26.98 6.14 5.30
N LEU A 158 -27.11 7.38 4.80
CA LEU A 158 -25.97 8.18 4.35
C LEU A 158 -25.65 9.30 5.34
N SER A 159 -24.36 9.48 5.59
CA SER A 159 -23.83 10.70 6.17
C SER A 159 -23.68 11.74 5.06
N ILE A 160 -24.67 12.63 4.92
CA ILE A 160 -24.74 13.62 3.83
C ILE A 160 -23.98 14.89 4.24
N PRO A 161 -22.93 15.30 3.49
CA PRO A 161 -22.25 16.57 3.73
C PRO A 161 -23.15 17.78 3.47
N GLU A 162 -22.86 18.90 4.13
CA GLU A 162 -23.59 20.15 3.90
C GLU A 162 -23.49 20.59 2.44
N GLY A 163 -24.64 20.94 1.84
CA GLY A 163 -24.74 21.38 0.44
C GLY A 163 -24.79 20.25 -0.60
N ALA A 164 -24.67 18.98 -0.22
CA ALA A 164 -24.80 17.87 -1.15
C ALA A 164 -26.28 17.66 -1.58
N THR A 165 -26.52 17.62 -2.88
CA THR A 165 -27.86 17.40 -3.47
C THR A 165 -28.01 16.05 -4.16
N HIS A 166 -26.89 15.41 -4.52
CA HIS A 166 -26.86 14.16 -5.27
C HIS A 166 -25.84 13.20 -4.66
N VAL A 167 -26.08 11.90 -4.83
CA VAL A 167 -25.14 10.83 -4.49
C VAL A 167 -24.99 9.91 -5.70
N THR A 168 -23.79 9.40 -5.92
CA THR A 168 -23.51 8.43 -6.98
C THR A 168 -22.79 7.24 -6.37
N PHE A 169 -23.25 6.04 -6.72
CA PHE A 169 -22.61 4.78 -6.35
C PHE A 169 -21.85 4.26 -7.56
N CYS A 170 -20.58 3.90 -7.34
CA CYS A 170 -19.75 3.24 -8.35
C CYS A 170 -19.13 2.00 -7.72
N SER A 171 -19.28 0.86 -8.37
CA SER A 171 -18.65 -0.40 -7.98
C SER A 171 -17.75 -0.91 -9.10
N VAL A 172 -16.70 -1.63 -8.72
CA VAL A 172 -15.84 -2.37 -9.64
C VAL A 172 -15.65 -3.76 -9.07
N PHE A 173 -15.86 -4.77 -9.91
CA PHE A 173 -15.57 -6.15 -9.58
C PHE A 173 -14.22 -6.55 -10.18
N LEU A 174 -13.29 -6.96 -9.31
CA LEU A 174 -11.97 -7.44 -9.73
C LEU A 174 -11.84 -8.92 -9.43
N ARG A 175 -11.62 -9.72 -10.47
CA ARG A 175 -11.26 -11.12 -10.31
C ARG A 175 -9.75 -11.23 -10.10
N LEU A 176 -9.35 -11.32 -8.83
CA LEU A 176 -7.98 -11.57 -8.42
C LEU A 176 -7.72 -13.09 -8.52
N ASN A 177 -7.63 -13.60 -9.75
CA ASN A 177 -7.29 -15.00 -9.99
C ASN A 177 -5.82 -15.25 -9.68
#